data_AF-A0A562QJS3-F1
#
_entry.id   AF-A0A562QJS3-F1
#
_cell.length_a   1.000
_cell.length_b   1.000
_cell.length_c   1.000
_cell.angle_alpha   90.00
_cell.angle_beta   90.00
_cell.angle_gamma   90.00
#
_symmetry.space_group_name_H-M   'P 1'
#
loop_
_entity.id
_entity.type
_entity.pdbx_description
1 polymer ?
#
loop_
_entity_poly.entity_id
_entity_poly.type
_entity_poly.pdbx_seq_one_letter_code
_entity_poly.pdbx_strand_id
1 'polypeptide(L)'
;MRTFSTVEGLPVIALSNGVEYGHVLDLLYENGCVTGFLVDQKGWFARHLFLPVSSVSSFGQDGIMIEGSHVLRPFSKAVKKAFPLKVGKRRLHGTPLLTKEGEKLGLVEDVYFLEEMGTIIGYEVTDGLIADLLEGRKVVKSRAKLTIGGGRAILTE
;
A
#
# COMPACT_ATOMS: atom_id res chain seq x y z
N MET A 1 7.93 -8.85 -6.88
CA MET A 1 6.64 -8.20 -7.17
C MET A 1 5.67 -8.73 -6.14
N ARG A 2 4.93 -7.84 -5.48
CA ARG A 2 4.01 -8.20 -4.39
C ARG A 2 2.69 -7.47 -4.53
N THR A 3 1.67 -8.03 -3.89
CA THR A 3 0.45 -7.29 -3.55
C THR A 3 0.58 -6.74 -2.13
N PHE A 4 -0.24 -5.76 -1.76
CA PHE A 4 -0.23 -5.31 -0.36
C PHE A 4 -0.71 -6.42 0.58
N SER A 5 -1.67 -7.24 0.16
CA SER A 5 -2.18 -8.33 1.01
C SER A 5 -1.11 -9.38 1.39
N THR A 6 0.02 -9.48 0.69
CA THR A 6 1.13 -10.36 1.09
C THR A 6 2.16 -9.68 2.02
N VAL A 7 1.94 -8.41 2.35
CA VAL A 7 2.84 -7.59 3.18
C VAL A 7 2.11 -7.08 4.43
N GLU A 8 0.81 -6.84 4.32
CA GLU A 8 -0.06 -6.48 5.43
C GLU A 8 0.06 -7.48 6.58
N GLY A 9 0.20 -6.96 7.80
CA GLY A 9 0.33 -7.77 9.01
C GLY A 9 1.68 -8.43 9.20
N LEU A 10 2.65 -8.29 8.28
CA LEU A 10 4.00 -8.80 8.52
C LEU A 10 4.72 -7.98 9.61
N PRO A 11 5.49 -8.63 10.51
CA PRO A 11 6.32 -7.95 11.48
C PRO A 11 7.46 -7.18 10.81
N VAL A 12 7.81 -6.02 11.34
CA VAL A 12 8.96 -5.21 10.92
C VAL A 12 10.12 -5.48 11.87
N ILE A 13 11.17 -6.14 11.37
CA ILE A 13 12.26 -6.69 12.19
C ILE A 13 13.60 -6.06 11.77
N ALA A 14 14.38 -5.60 12.75
CA ALA A 14 15.70 -5.03 12.49
C ALA A 14 16.79 -6.10 12.39
N LEU A 15 17.64 -6.00 11.37
CA LEU A 15 18.83 -6.82 11.20
C LEU A 15 19.89 -6.52 12.28
N SER A 16 20.00 -5.25 12.70
CA SER A 16 21.00 -4.82 13.68
C SER A 16 20.85 -5.45 15.07
N ASN A 17 19.63 -5.84 15.47
CA ASN A 17 19.40 -6.37 16.82
C ASN A 17 18.31 -7.46 16.93
N GLY A 18 17.68 -7.87 15.83
CA GLY A 18 16.62 -8.88 15.81
C GLY A 18 15.30 -8.45 16.43
N VAL A 19 15.16 -7.18 16.84
CA VAL A 19 13.96 -6.69 17.52
C VAL A 19 12.86 -6.38 16.50
N GLU A 20 11.63 -6.77 16.84
CA GLU A 20 10.41 -6.38 16.14
C GLU A 20 9.94 -4.99 16.62
N TYR A 21 9.69 -4.08 15.67
CA TYR A 21 9.26 -2.71 15.95
C TYR A 21 7.78 -2.44 15.66
N GLY A 22 7.02 -3.49 15.34
CA GLY A 22 5.60 -3.40 14.99
C GLY A 22 5.26 -4.26 13.79
N HIS A 23 4.04 -4.08 13.27
CA HIS A 23 3.55 -4.79 12.09
C HIS A 23 3.09 -3.80 11.03
N VAL A 24 3.20 -4.21 9.76
CA VAL A 24 2.67 -3.41 8.65
C VAL A 24 1.15 -3.31 8.79
N LEU A 25 0.65 -2.09 8.94
CA LEU A 25 -0.77 -1.78 9.06
C LEU A 25 -1.38 -1.36 7.72
N ASP A 26 -0.67 -0.54 6.95
CA ASP A 26 -1.16 -0.06 5.67
C ASP A 26 -0.01 0.28 4.72
N LEU A 27 -0.33 0.35 3.44
CA LEU A 27 0.53 0.90 2.40
C LEU A 27 0.17 2.36 2.18
N LEU A 28 1.19 3.20 2.01
CA LEU A 28 1.02 4.59 1.63
C LEU A 28 1.50 4.78 0.21
N TYR A 29 0.66 5.39 -0.62
CA TYR A 29 0.99 5.69 -2.01
C TYR A 29 0.92 7.19 -2.30
N GLU A 30 1.77 7.62 -3.22
CA GLU A 30 1.77 8.96 -3.80
C GLU A 30 2.25 8.86 -5.26
N ASN A 31 1.57 9.53 -6.19
CA ASN A 31 1.98 9.64 -7.60
C ASN A 31 2.30 8.31 -8.32
N GLY A 32 1.52 7.25 -8.06
CA GLY A 32 1.71 5.94 -8.72
C GLY A 32 2.83 5.08 -8.10
N CYS A 33 3.42 5.52 -7.00
CA CYS A 33 4.41 4.75 -6.25
C CYS A 33 3.94 4.53 -4.81
N VAL A 34 4.26 3.37 -4.29
CA VAL A 34 4.32 3.08 -2.86
C VAL A 34 5.46 3.90 -2.27
N THR A 35 5.16 4.83 -1.37
CA THR A 35 6.19 5.63 -0.69
C THR A 35 6.71 4.93 0.56
N GLY A 36 5.90 4.05 1.14
CA GLY A 36 6.27 3.26 2.30
C GLY A 36 5.05 2.64 2.98
N PHE A 37 5.27 2.19 4.20
CA PHE A 37 4.30 1.48 5.01
C PHE A 37 4.00 2.24 6.29
N LEU A 38 2.73 2.23 6.68
CA LEU A 38 2.31 2.56 8.02
C LEU A 38 2.57 1.34 8.90
N VAL A 39 3.29 1.52 10.00
CA VAL A 39 3.64 0.45 10.93
C VAL A 39 2.94 0.70 12.25
N ASP A 40 2.14 -0.27 12.67
CA ASP A 40 1.50 -0.25 13.98
C ASP A 40 2.43 -0.83 15.05
N GLN A 41 2.65 -0.03 16.08
CA GLN A 41 3.51 -0.41 17.21
C GLN A 41 2.67 -1.13 18.26
N LYS A 42 3.28 -2.06 19.00
CA LYS A 42 2.64 -2.67 20.16
C LYS A 42 2.38 -1.61 21.24
N GLY A 43 1.13 -1.52 21.71
CA GLY A 43 0.71 -0.68 22.83
C GLY A 43 -0.35 0.37 22.48
N TRP A 44 -1.40 0.48 23.30
CA TRP A 44 -2.62 1.25 23.02
C TRP A 44 -2.44 2.76 22.77
N PHE A 45 -1.28 3.33 23.10
CA PHE A 45 -0.99 4.76 22.94
C PHE A 45 0.17 5.06 21.98
N ALA A 46 0.77 4.03 21.37
CA ALA A 46 1.89 4.23 20.47
C ALA A 46 1.41 4.88 19.17
N ARG A 47 2.11 5.92 18.72
CA ARG A 47 1.83 6.53 17.41
C ARG A 47 2.34 5.60 16.31
N HIS A 48 1.60 5.47 15.22
CA HIS A 48 2.10 4.74 14.07
C HIS A 48 3.44 5.30 13.57
N LEU A 49 4.28 4.41 13.08
CA LEU A 49 5.52 4.73 12.40
C LEU A 49 5.31 4.71 10.90
N PHE A 50 6.18 5.41 10.19
CA PHE A 50 6.33 5.36 8.76
C PHE A 50 7.65 4.66 8.42
N LEU A 51 7.56 3.61 7.63
CA LEU A 51 8.69 2.90 7.05
C LEU A 51 8.77 3.24 5.56
N PRO A 52 9.74 4.05 5.11
CA PRO A 52 9.96 4.29 3.68
C PRO A 52 10.20 2.98 2.94
N VAL A 53 9.62 2.81 1.74
CA VAL A 53 9.84 1.59 0.94
C VAL A 53 11.32 1.38 0.62
N SER A 54 12.05 2.47 0.37
CA SER A 54 13.49 2.49 0.09
C SER A 54 14.36 2.08 1.28
N SER A 55 13.78 1.99 2.48
CA SER A 55 14.48 1.57 3.70
C SER A 55 14.20 0.12 4.07
N VAL A 56 13.41 -0.61 3.27
CA VAL A 56 13.22 -2.04 3.41
C VAL A 56 14.43 -2.76 2.83
N SER A 57 15.09 -3.57 3.64
CA SER A 57 16.22 -4.40 3.21
C SER A 57 15.75 -5.65 2.49
N SER A 58 14.67 -6.28 2.97
CA SER A 58 14.04 -7.38 2.25
C SER A 58 12.57 -7.55 2.62
N PHE A 59 11.78 -7.99 1.64
CA PHE A 59 10.42 -8.45 1.85
C PHE A 59 10.46 -9.97 2.00
N GLY A 60 10.43 -10.46 3.24
CA GLY A 60 10.33 -11.88 3.55
C GLY A 60 8.91 -12.43 3.40
N GLN A 61 8.75 -13.73 3.61
CA GLN A 61 7.42 -14.34 3.73
C GLN A 61 6.83 -14.09 5.12
N ASP A 62 7.68 -14.08 6.15
CA ASP A 62 7.28 -13.99 7.56
C ASP A 62 7.64 -12.64 8.22
N GLY A 63 8.17 -11.68 7.46
CA GLY A 63 8.60 -10.40 8.01
C GLY A 63 9.18 -9.43 6.98
N ILE A 64 9.17 -8.16 7.34
CA ILE A 64 9.82 -7.06 6.62
C ILE A 64 11.10 -6.72 7.35
N MET A 65 12.24 -6.93 6.68
CA MET A 65 13.55 -6.70 7.26
C MET A 65 14.01 -5.27 7.00
N ILE A 66 14.51 -4.62 8.04
CA ILE A 66 15.09 -3.28 7.98
C ILE A 66 16.49 -3.29 8.61
N GLU A 67 17.35 -2.34 8.27
CA GLU A 67 18.70 -2.26 8.85
C GLU A 67 18.65 -2.04 10.37
N GLY A 68 17.82 -1.10 10.84
CA GLY A 68 17.63 -0.79 12.25
C GLY A 68 16.52 0.21 12.49
N SER A 69 16.16 0.47 13.75
CA SER A 69 15.06 1.36 14.12
C SER A 69 15.20 2.80 13.63
N HIS A 70 16.43 3.24 13.34
CA HIS A 70 16.72 4.59 12.85
C HIS A 70 16.09 4.91 11.48
N VAL A 71 15.70 3.90 10.68
CA VAL A 71 15.01 4.13 9.41
C VAL A 71 13.51 4.41 9.60
N LEU A 72 12.96 4.06 10.76
CA LEU A 72 11.56 4.29 11.10
C LEU A 72 11.36 5.73 11.54
N ARG A 73 10.31 6.37 11.01
CA ARG A 73 10.01 7.77 11.29
C ARG A 73 8.64 7.88 11.96
N PRO A 74 8.42 8.83 12.88
CA PRO A 74 7.07 9.11 13.37
C PRO A 74 6.13 9.46 12.21
N PHE A 75 4.93 8.89 12.17
CA PHE A 75 3.93 9.24 11.17
C PHE A 75 3.48 10.70 11.35
N SER A 76 3.91 11.59 10.45
CA SER A 76 3.79 13.04 10.58
C SER A 76 2.85 13.66 9.53
N LYS A 77 2.52 14.95 9.69
CA LYS A 77 1.66 15.69 8.75
C LYS A 77 2.19 15.71 7.30
N ALA A 78 3.51 15.65 7.09
CA ALA A 78 4.07 15.59 5.74
C ALA A 78 3.72 14.27 5.04
N VAL A 79 3.78 13.16 5.80
CA VAL A 79 3.40 11.82 5.34
C VAL A 79 1.88 11.72 5.11
N LYS A 80 1.06 12.52 5.82
CA LYS A 80 -0.40 12.56 5.61
C LYS A 80 -0.84 13.02 4.22
N LYS A 81 0.07 13.54 3.37
CA LYS A 81 -0.26 13.84 1.96
C LYS A 81 -0.40 12.58 1.11
N ALA A 82 0.30 11.49 1.48
CA ALA A 82 0.13 10.19 0.86
C ALA A 82 -1.27 9.64 1.15
N PHE A 83 -1.77 8.85 0.21
CA PHE A 83 -3.04 8.17 0.34
C PHE A 83 -2.80 6.77 0.93
N PRO A 84 -3.47 6.42 2.03
CA PRO A 84 -3.50 5.05 2.53
C PRO A 84 -4.20 4.12 1.52
N LEU A 85 -3.83 2.85 1.49
CA LEU A 85 -4.56 1.86 0.71
C LEU A 85 -5.85 1.46 1.41
N LYS A 86 -5.81 1.08 2.70
CA LYS A 86 -6.99 0.53 3.40
C LYS A 86 -7.53 1.40 4.53
N VAL A 87 -6.71 2.14 5.26
CA VAL A 87 -7.18 2.82 6.48
C VAL A 87 -7.62 4.26 6.25
N GLY A 88 -8.61 4.72 7.01
CA GLY A 88 -9.06 6.10 7.00
C GLY A 88 -9.99 6.49 5.84
N LYS A 89 -10.32 7.79 5.79
CA LYS A 89 -11.36 8.34 4.89
C LYS A 89 -10.90 8.59 3.45
N ARG A 90 -9.59 8.78 3.24
CA ARG A 90 -8.99 9.02 1.91
C ARG A 90 -8.24 7.79 1.42
N ARG A 91 -8.82 6.61 1.64
CA ARG A 91 -8.21 5.34 1.25
C ARG A 91 -8.46 5.04 -0.22
N LEU A 92 -7.59 4.27 -0.85
CA LEU A 92 -7.77 3.81 -2.24
C LEU A 92 -8.71 2.59 -2.31
N HIS A 93 -8.68 1.69 -1.33
CA HIS A 93 -9.56 0.52 -1.24
C HIS A 93 -11.04 0.90 -1.30
N GLY A 94 -11.79 0.20 -2.15
CA GLY A 94 -13.20 0.45 -2.43
C GLY A 94 -13.47 1.68 -3.30
N THR A 95 -12.43 2.39 -3.76
CA THR A 95 -12.60 3.55 -4.65
C THR A 95 -12.82 3.07 -6.08
N PRO A 96 -13.80 3.63 -6.83
CA PRO A 96 -13.94 3.36 -8.26
C PRO A 96 -12.68 3.73 -9.03
N LEU A 97 -12.13 2.76 -9.77
CA LEU A 97 -11.03 2.97 -10.71
C LEU A 97 -11.59 3.27 -12.09
N LEU A 98 -11.14 4.36 -12.72
CA LEU A 98 -11.59 4.80 -14.04
C LEU A 98 -10.44 4.94 -15.02
N THR A 99 -10.73 4.72 -16.30
CA THR A 99 -9.87 5.14 -17.42
C THR A 99 -9.92 6.67 -17.60
N LYS A 100 -9.00 7.22 -18.40
CA LYS A 100 -9.02 8.64 -18.78
C LYS A 100 -10.26 9.01 -19.62
N GLU A 101 -10.87 8.04 -20.29
CA GLU A 101 -12.13 8.17 -21.04
C GLU A 101 -13.37 8.11 -20.13
N GLY A 102 -13.21 7.82 -18.83
CA GLY A 102 -14.30 7.79 -17.85
C GLY A 102 -14.99 6.43 -17.70
N GLU A 103 -14.44 5.37 -18.26
CA GLU A 103 -14.96 4.02 -18.10
C GLU A 103 -14.58 3.47 -16.72
N LYS A 104 -15.56 2.95 -15.96
CA LYS A 104 -15.29 2.30 -14.67
C LYS A 104 -14.71 0.91 -14.94
N LEU A 105 -13.55 0.64 -14.35
CA LEU A 105 -12.84 -0.64 -14.44
C LEU A 105 -13.16 -1.60 -13.29
N GLY A 106 -13.72 -1.09 -12.18
CA GLY A 106 -14.06 -1.81 -10.96
C GLY A 106 -13.89 -0.93 -9.71
N LEU A 107 -13.93 -1.53 -8.52
CA LEU A 107 -13.50 -0.91 -7.26
C LEU A 107 -12.11 -1.45 -6.88
N VAL A 108 -11.18 -0.59 -6.45
CA VAL A 108 -9.82 -1.03 -6.10
C VAL A 108 -9.84 -1.90 -4.84
N GLU A 109 -9.24 -3.09 -4.91
CA GLU A 109 -9.05 -4.01 -3.79
C GLU A 109 -7.59 -4.06 -3.33
N ASP A 110 -6.65 -4.13 -4.26
CA ASP A 110 -5.22 -4.26 -3.95
C ASP A 110 -4.37 -3.61 -5.05
N VAL A 111 -3.07 -3.49 -4.82
CA VAL A 111 -2.07 -2.96 -5.76
C VAL A 111 -0.94 -3.95 -5.94
N TYR A 112 -0.47 -4.11 -7.18
CA TYR A 112 0.77 -4.80 -7.49
C TYR A 112 1.91 -3.80 -7.56
N PHE A 113 2.97 -4.01 -6.79
CA PHE A 113 4.13 -3.12 -6.79
C PHE A 113 5.46 -3.87 -6.91
N LEU A 114 6.46 -3.16 -7.43
CA LEU A 114 7.85 -3.59 -7.47
C LEU A 114 8.53 -3.19 -6.16
N GLU A 115 9.09 -4.17 -5.45
CA GLU A 115 9.63 -4.02 -4.09
C GLU A 115 10.73 -2.97 -3.99
N GLU A 116 11.71 -3.00 -4.90
CA GLU A 116 12.87 -2.10 -4.89
C GLU A 116 12.49 -0.63 -5.14
N MET A 117 11.50 -0.40 -6.01
CA MET A 117 11.16 0.94 -6.51
C MET A 117 9.89 1.51 -5.88
N GLY A 118 9.06 0.67 -5.26
CA GLY A 118 7.69 1.00 -4.88
C GLY A 118 6.75 1.24 -6.07
N THR A 119 7.22 1.15 -7.32
CA THR A 119 6.38 1.44 -8.50
C THR A 119 5.18 0.51 -8.55
N ILE A 120 3.99 1.08 -8.60
CA ILE A 120 2.75 0.32 -8.83
C ILE A 120 2.70 -0.02 -10.32
N ILE A 121 2.48 -1.30 -10.60
CA ILE A 121 2.42 -1.85 -11.96
C ILE A 121 1.06 -2.46 -12.29
N GLY A 122 0.16 -2.50 -11.31
CA GLY A 122 -1.22 -2.88 -11.54
C GLY A 122 -2.10 -2.69 -10.32
N TYR A 123 -3.40 -2.75 -10.56
CA TYR A 123 -4.45 -2.64 -9.56
C TYR A 123 -5.33 -3.89 -9.65
N GLU A 124 -5.56 -4.55 -8.51
CA GLU A 124 -6.59 -5.56 -8.40
C GLU A 124 -7.92 -4.85 -8.16
N VAL A 125 -8.94 -5.19 -8.95
CA VAL A 125 -10.27 -4.59 -8.85
C VAL A 125 -11.35 -5.64 -8.74
N THR A 126 -12.44 -5.29 -8.04
CA THR A 126 -13.66 -6.09 -7.88
C THR A 126 -14.83 -5.44 -8.58
N ASP A 127 -15.70 -6.26 -9.17
CA ASP A 127 -17.06 -5.87 -9.59
C ASP A 127 -18.15 -6.41 -8.62
N GLY A 128 -17.72 -7.08 -7.54
CA GLY A 128 -18.56 -7.60 -6.46
C GLY A 128 -18.27 -9.07 -6.15
N LEU A 129 -18.55 -9.49 -4.91
CA LEU A 129 -18.23 -10.82 -4.37
C LEU A 129 -18.69 -12.00 -5.25
N ILE A 130 -19.88 -11.92 -5.85
CA ILE A 130 -20.41 -13.01 -6.69
C ILE A 130 -19.64 -13.10 -8.02
N ALA A 131 -19.37 -11.96 -8.66
CA ALA A 131 -18.59 -11.92 -9.89
C ALA A 131 -17.15 -12.41 -9.63
N ASP A 132 -16.54 -11.95 -8.54
CA ASP A 132 -15.19 -12.35 -8.14
C ASP A 132 -15.06 -13.86 -7.89
N LEU A 133 -16.11 -14.51 -7.37
CA LEU A 133 -16.10 -15.95 -7.14
C LEU A 133 -16.17 -16.77 -8.45
N LEU A 134 -16.89 -16.24 -9.45
CA LEU A 134 -17.09 -16.91 -10.73
C LEU A 134 -15.92 -16.67 -11.70
N GLU A 135 -15.42 -15.44 -11.75
CA GLU A 135 -14.47 -14.97 -12.77
C GLU A 135 -13.08 -14.67 -12.18
N GLY A 136 -12.95 -14.62 -10.86
CA GLY A 136 -11.77 -14.10 -10.19
C GLY A 136 -11.74 -12.57 -10.18
N ARG A 137 -10.86 -11.99 -9.36
CA ARG A 137 -10.62 -10.54 -9.38
C ARG A 137 -9.83 -10.15 -10.62
N LYS A 138 -10.20 -9.02 -11.21
CA LYS A 138 -9.55 -8.48 -12.41
C LYS A 138 -8.29 -7.73 -12.03
N VAL A 139 -7.22 -7.90 -12.80
CA VAL A 139 -5.98 -7.13 -12.66
C VAL A 139 -5.85 -6.13 -13.80
N VAL A 140 -5.93 -4.85 -13.48
CA VAL A 140 -5.66 -3.74 -14.40
C VAL A 140 -4.17 -3.44 -14.36
N LYS A 141 -3.42 -3.92 -15.36
CA LYS A 141 -1.99 -3.60 -15.50
C LYS A 141 -1.83 -2.17 -15.97
N SER A 142 -1.19 -1.35 -15.16
CA SER A 142 -0.91 0.05 -15.51
C SER A 142 0.23 0.58 -14.67
N ARG A 143 1.11 1.34 -15.32
CA ARG A 143 2.11 2.21 -14.68
C ARG A 143 1.69 3.68 -14.74
N ALA A 144 0.46 3.92 -15.21
CA ALA A 144 -0.04 5.26 -15.41
C ALA A 144 -0.13 6.00 -14.08
N LYS A 145 0.00 7.32 -14.14
CA LYS A 145 -0.26 8.17 -12.98
C LYS A 145 -1.71 8.00 -12.54
N LEU A 146 -1.90 7.88 -11.22
CA LEU A 146 -3.22 7.81 -10.59
C LEU A 146 -3.60 9.17 -10.02
N THR A 147 -4.72 9.72 -10.47
CA THR A 147 -5.34 10.90 -9.89
C THR A 147 -6.44 10.48 -8.93
N ILE A 148 -6.38 10.91 -7.67
CA ILE A 148 -7.42 10.63 -6.67
C ILE A 148 -8.10 11.91 -6.21
N GLY A 149 -9.41 11.92 -6.31
CA GLY A 149 -10.25 13.05 -5.89
C GLY A 149 -11.73 12.75 -6.11
N GLY A 150 -12.61 13.47 -5.39
CA GLY A 150 -14.06 13.32 -5.57
C GLY A 150 -14.60 11.90 -5.39
N GLY A 151 -13.94 11.09 -4.54
CA GLY A 151 -14.29 9.69 -4.31
C GLY A 151 -13.99 8.75 -5.48
N ARG A 152 -13.04 9.10 -6.35
CA ARG A 152 -12.65 8.33 -7.54
C ARG A 152 -11.13 8.28 -7.69
N ALA A 153 -10.66 7.25 -8.38
CA ALA A 153 -9.28 7.09 -8.82
C ALA A 153 -9.25 6.97 -10.34
N ILE A 154 -8.43 7.77 -11.03
CA ILE A 154 -8.42 7.86 -12.50
C ILE A 154 -7.00 7.60 -13.00
N LEU A 155 -6.85 6.67 -13.94
CA LEU A 155 -5.61 6.42 -14.68
C LEU A 155 -5.49 7.45 -15.80
N THR A 156 -4.56 8.41 -15.67
CA THR A 156 -4.52 9.57 -16.57
C THR A 156 -3.53 9.44 -17.72
N GLU A 157 -2.31 8.91 -17.48
CA GLU A 157 -1.23 8.78 -18.48
C GLU A 157 -0.22 7.71 -18.08
#